data_AF-A0A3B9BCX6-F1
#
_entry.id   AF-A0A3B9BCX6-F1
#
_cell.length_a   1.000
_cell.length_b   1.000
_cell.length_c   1.000
_cell.angle_alpha   90.00
_cell.angle_beta   90.00
_cell.angle_gamma   90.00
#
_symmetry.space_group_name_H-M   'P 1'
#
loop_
_entity.id
_entity.type
_entity.pdbx_description
1 polymer ?
#
loop_
_entity_poly.entity_id
_entity_poly.type
_entity_poly.pdbx_seq_one_letter_code
_entity_poly.pdbx_strand_id
1 'polypeptide(L)' 'GRTIFKSPACDSMQDRVSEIFGKNFSEALVPIHNDKDGMMLKGLIGKPGQSRSTRKEMIFFVNQRP' A
#
# COMPACT_ATOMS: atom_id res chain seq x y z
N GLY A 1 -9.94 -22.61 -18.20
CA GLY A 1 -9.21 -21.36 -18.50
C GLY A 1 -7.95 -21.28 -17.66
N ARG A 2 -6.88 -20.64 -18.16
CA ARG A 2 -5.60 -20.49 -17.44
C ARG A 2 -5.70 -19.39 -16.38
N THR A 3 -5.31 -19.68 -15.14
CA THR A 3 -5.18 -18.67 -14.09
C THR A 3 -3.88 -17.91 -14.30
N ILE A 4 -3.96 -16.58 -14.45
CA ILE A 4 -2.80 -15.71 -14.69
C ILE A 4 -2.27 -15.13 -13.36
N PHE A 5 -3.17 -14.87 -12.41
CA PHE A 5 -2.84 -14.30 -11.12
C PHE A 5 -3.83 -14.80 -10.07
N LYS A 6 -3.32 -15.19 -8.91
CA LYS A 6 -4.12 -15.52 -7.72
C LYS A 6 -3.38 -14.92 -6.53
N SER A 7 -4.06 -14.07 -5.78
CA SER A 7 -3.54 -13.57 -4.51
C SER A 7 -4.40 -14.11 -3.37
N PRO A 8 -3.80 -14.52 -2.24
CA PRO A 8 -4.57 -14.98 -1.09
C PRO A 8 -5.35 -13.83 -0.46
N ALA A 9 -6.30 -14.17 0.41
CA ALA A 9 -6.83 -13.21 1.37
C ALA A 9 -5.68 -12.74 2.29
N CYS A 10 -5.68 -11.46 2.62
CA CYS A 10 -4.69 -10.85 3.51
C CYS A 10 -5.43 -10.18 4.66
N ASP A 11 -4.92 -10.35 5.87
CA ASP A 11 -5.52 -9.77 7.08
C ASP A 11 -5.25 -8.27 7.20
N SER A 12 -4.12 -7.80 6.64
CA SER A 12 -3.76 -6.39 6.63
C SER A 12 -3.36 -5.86 5.25
N MET A 13 -3.40 -4.53 5.10
CA MET A 13 -2.87 -3.84 3.93
C MET A 13 -1.35 -4.02 3.79
N GLN A 14 -0.64 -4.17 4.91
CA GLN A 14 0.80 -4.41 4.94
C GLN A 14 1.14 -5.78 4.32
N ASP A 15 0.35 -6.81 4.63
CA ASP A 15 0.49 -8.15 4.05
C ASP A 15 0.18 -8.14 2.56
N ARG A 16 -0.90 -7.45 2.16
CA ARG A 16 -1.24 -7.27 0.74
C ARG A 16 -0.10 -6.61 -0.05
N VAL A 17 0.51 -5.57 0.51
CA VAL A 17 1.64 -4.87 -0.13
C VAL A 17 2.89 -5.77 -0.14
N SER A 18 3.13 -6.56 0.91
CA SER A 18 4.21 -7.55 0.93
C SER A 18 4.04 -8.61 -0.15
N GLU A 19 2.82 -9.12 -0.35
CA GLU A 19 2.51 -10.13 -1.38
C GLU A 19 2.72 -9.62 -2.81
N ILE A 20 2.44 -8.33 -3.07
CA ILE A 20 2.54 -7.75 -4.41
C ILE A 20 3.94 -7.21 -4.71
N PHE A 21 4.57 -6.52 -3.74
CA PHE A 21 5.80 -5.76 -3.95
C PHE A 21 7.02 -6.34 -3.21
N GLY A 22 6.82 -7.37 -2.39
CA GLY A 22 7.86 -8.04 -1.61
C GLY A 22 8.06 -7.46 -0.21
N LYS A 23 8.58 -8.32 0.69
CA LYS A 23 8.79 -8.02 2.11
C LYS A 23 9.62 -6.77 2.36
N ASN A 24 10.77 -6.62 1.67
CA ASN A 24 11.66 -5.47 1.85
C ASN A 24 10.98 -4.14 1.51
N PHE A 25 10.08 -4.13 0.52
CA PHE A 25 9.31 -2.94 0.20
C PHE A 25 8.32 -2.62 1.32
N SER A 26 7.57 -3.63 1.76
CA SER A 26 6.56 -3.49 2.83
C SER A 26 7.17 -3.02 4.16
N GLU A 27 8.35 -3.52 4.53
CA GLU A 27 9.08 -3.13 5.74
C GLU A 27 9.62 -1.69 5.69
N ALA A 28 9.79 -1.11 4.50
CA ALA A 28 10.17 0.29 4.33
C ALA A 28 8.99 1.25 4.50
N LEU A 29 7.77 0.75 4.67
CA LEU A 29 6.56 1.54 4.85
C LEU A 29 6.09 1.55 6.30
N VAL A 30 5.32 2.58 6.65
CA VAL A 30 4.60 2.72 7.91
C VAL A 30 3.13 3.03 7.65
N PRO A 31 2.22 2.53 8.51
CA PRO A 31 0.81 2.86 8.40
C PRO A 31 0.56 4.32 8.71
N ILE A 32 -0.38 4.90 7.97
CA ILE A 32 -0.95 6.23 8.27
C ILE A 32 -2.45 6.11 8.43
N HIS A 33 -2.97 6.89 9.36
CA HIS A 33 -4.40 7.07 9.56
C HIS A 33 -4.62 8.49 10.09
N ASN A 34 -5.45 9.25 9.41
CA ASN A 34 -5.90 10.55 9.85
C ASN A 34 -7.36 10.75 9.44
N ASP A 35 -8.14 11.34 10.32
CA ASP A 35 -9.52 11.75 10.07
C ASP A 35 -9.64 13.22 10.46
N LYS A 36 -10.09 14.05 9.51
CA LYS A 36 -10.27 15.49 9.71
C LYS A 36 -11.31 16.04 8.74
N ASP A 37 -12.19 16.91 9.25
CA ASP A 37 -13.18 17.66 8.47
C ASP A 37 -14.06 16.76 7.57
N GLY A 38 -14.38 15.55 8.04
CA GLY A 38 -15.19 14.56 7.31
C GLY A 38 -14.42 13.80 6.22
N MET A 39 -13.10 13.95 6.15
CA MET A 39 -12.23 13.23 5.23
C MET A 39 -11.31 12.27 5.99
N MET A 40 -11.16 11.05 5.45
CA MET A 40 -10.26 10.03 5.99
C MET A 40 -9.11 9.77 5.02
N LEU A 41 -7.88 9.91 5.52
CA LEU A 41 -6.66 9.45 4.86
C LEU A 41 -6.14 8.21 5.59
N LYS A 42 -6.02 7.09 4.87
CA LYS A 42 -5.43 5.86 5.39
C LYS A 42 -4.63 5.14 4.32
N GLY A 43 -3.61 4.40 4.76
CA GLY A 43 -2.77 3.61 3.86
C GLY A 43 -1.38 3.38 4.44
N LEU A 44 -0.41 3.20 3.56
CA LEU A 44 1.00 3.02 3.89
C LEU A 44 1.83 4.11 3.21
N ILE A 45 2.84 4.64 3.91
CA ILE A 45 3.78 5.62 3.37
C ILE A 45 5.22 5.23 3.71
N GLY A 46 6.19 5.64 2.88
CA GLY A 46 7.61 5.42 3.16
C GLY A 46 8.03 5.98 4.51
N LYS A 47 8.82 5.20 5.27
CA LYS A 47 9.49 5.69 6.48
C LYS A 47 10.32 6.94 6.15
N PRO A 48 10.40 7.92 7.06
CA PRO A 48 11.33 9.03 6.89
C PRO A 48 12.75 8.52 6.56
N GLY A 49 13.40 9.11 5.55
CA GLY A 49 14.71 8.67 5.05
C GLY A 49 14.67 7.55 4.01
N GLN A 50 13.56 6.82 3.87
CA GLN A 50 13.37 5.81 2.83
C GLN A 50 12.71 6.44 1.60
N SER A 51 13.53 6.94 0.66
CA SER A 51 13.06 7.51 -0.61
C SER A 51 13.35 6.58 -1.78
N ARG A 52 12.49 6.60 -2.81
CA ARG A 52 12.79 6.01 -4.12
C ARG A 52 12.96 7.12 -5.15
N SER A 53 13.85 6.88 -6.12
CA SER A 53 14.09 7.80 -7.23
C SER A 53 12.92 7.90 -8.21
N THR A 54 11.98 6.96 -8.16
CA THR A 54 10.82 6.92 -9.06
C THR A 54 9.52 6.87 -8.29
N ARG A 55 8.43 7.25 -8.95
CA ARG A 55 7.05 7.24 -8.42
C ARG A 55 6.25 6.01 -8.83
N LYS A 56 6.89 4.97 -9.38
CA LYS A 56 6.19 3.82 -9.97
C LYS A 56 5.32 3.06 -8.97
N GLU A 57 5.71 3.05 -7.70
CA GLU A 57 4.97 2.39 -6.62
C GLU A 57 4.08 3.35 -5.80
N MET A 58 3.80 4.56 -6.31
CA MET A 58 2.83 5.48 -5.70
C MET A 58 1.43 5.22 -6.28
N ILE A 59 0.54 4.69 -5.45
CA ILE A 59 -0.84 4.36 -5.82
C ILE A 59 -1.79 5.08 -4.87
N PHE A 60 -2.78 5.77 -5.43
CA PHE A 60 -3.78 6.51 -4.66
C PHE A 60 -5.17 6.00 -5.02
N PHE A 61 -6.09 6.16 -4.07
CA PHE A 61 -7.49 5.84 -4.27
C PHE A 61 -8.34 6.92 -3.63
N VAL A 62 -9.43 7.29 -4.30
CA VAL A 62 -10.50 8.12 -3.72
C VAL A 62 -11.75 7.27 -3.64
N ASN A 63 -12.27 7.08 -2.42
CA ASN A 63 -13.45 6.23 -2.20
C ASN A 63 -13.30 4.84 -2.85
N GLN A 64 -12.13 4.21 -2.65
CA GLN A 64 -11.77 2.89 -3.20
C GLN A 64 -11.70 2.80 -4.73
N ARG A 65 -11.54 3.93 -5.43
CA ARG A 65 -11.33 3.99 -6.89
C ARG A 65 -9.93 4.53 -7.19
N PRO A 66 -9.13 3.87 -8.06
CA PRO A 66 -7.83 4.36 -8.49
C PRO A 66 -7.91 5.72 -9.20
#